data_AF-A0A351FG26-F1
#
_entry.id   AF-A0A351FG26-F1
#
_cell.length_a   1.000
_cell.length_b   1.000
_cell.length_c   1.000
_cell.angle_alpha   90.00
_cell.angle_beta   90.00
_cell.angle_gamma   90.00
#
_symmetry.space_group_name_H-M   'P 1'
#
loop_
_entity.id
_entity.type
_entity.pdbx_description
1 polymer ?
#
loop_
_entity_poly.entity_id
_entity_poly.type
_entity_poly.pdbx_seq_one_letter_code
_entity_poly.pdbx_strand_id
1 'polypeptide(L)'
;MEGERLGHILDPRTGRPSARWGSVSVVSDDPIEADALATALYVMGPKTGPLWAESHGDVAALFLIETPSGVRAEWTTSMEPLVIPAQEQNQNRINP
;
A
#
# COMPACT_ATOMS: atom_id res chain seq x y z
N MET A 1 28.74 12.63 -7.79
CA MET A 1 27.61 11.98 -8.48
C MET A 1 26.89 11.19 -7.41
N GLU A 2 25.92 11.82 -6.75
CA GLU A 2 25.15 11.18 -5.69
C GLU A 2 24.25 10.14 -6.37
N GLY A 3 24.50 8.86 -6.10
CA GLY A 3 23.72 7.78 -6.67
C GLY A 3 22.30 7.89 -6.13
N GLU A 4 21.35 8.25 -7.00
CA GLU A 4 19.94 8.13 -6.66
C GLU A 4 19.71 6.71 -6.16
N ARG A 5 19.14 6.57 -4.95
CA ARG A 5 18.71 5.26 -4.48
C ARG A 5 17.68 4.77 -5.49
N LEU A 6 18.05 3.79 -6.31
CA LEU A 6 17.11 3.06 -7.14
C LEU A 6 16.31 2.10 -6.25
N GLY A 7 15.03 1.88 -6.58
CA GLY A 7 14.22 0.86 -5.91
C GLY A 7 14.67 -0.54 -6.32
N HIS A 8 14.50 -1.54 -5.44
CA HIS A 8 14.76 -2.93 -5.80
C HIS A 8 13.58 -3.60 -6.53
N ILE A 9 12.41 -2.96 -6.55
CA ILE A 9 11.23 -3.42 -7.30
C ILE A 9 11.37 -2.96 -8.75
N LEU A 10 11.30 -3.90 -9.68
CA LEU A 10 11.37 -3.64 -11.12
C LEU A 10 9.97 -3.64 -11.73
N ASP A 11 9.74 -2.74 -12.69
CA ASP A 11 8.58 -2.80 -13.56
C ASP A 11 8.81 -3.82 -14.68
N PRO A 12 8.08 -4.95 -14.72
CA PRO A 12 8.29 -6.02 -15.68
C PRO A 12 8.02 -5.58 -17.13
N ARG A 13 7.25 -4.51 -17.35
CA ARG A 13 6.95 -3.99 -18.70
C ARG A 13 8.16 -3.30 -19.34
N THR A 14 9.06 -2.76 -18.50
CA THR A 14 10.18 -1.94 -18.95
C THR A 14 11.55 -2.50 -18.55
N GLY A 15 11.60 -3.41 -17.58
CA GLY A 15 12.83 -3.92 -16.97
C GLY A 15 13.57 -2.88 -16.13
N ARG A 16 12.96 -1.72 -15.85
CA ARG A 16 13.56 -0.63 -15.07
C ARG A 16 12.99 -0.60 -13.65
N PRO A 17 13.70 0.02 -12.68
CA PRO A 17 13.14 0.25 -11.35
C PRO A 17 11.78 0.96 -11.41
N SER A 18 10.81 0.48 -10.61
CA SER A 18 9.52 1.14 -10.45
C SER A 18 9.69 2.52 -9.83
N ALA A 19 8.79 3.44 -10.16
CA ALA A 19 8.80 4.79 -9.59
C ALA A 19 8.61 4.72 -8.07
N ARG A 20 9.34 5.56 -7.32
CA ARG A 20 9.12 5.75 -5.89
C ARG A 20 7.99 6.76 -5.70
N TRP A 21 6.91 6.32 -5.07
CA TRP A 21 5.73 7.17 -4.83
C TRP A 21 5.09 6.99 -3.45
N GLY A 22 5.53 6.01 -2.66
CA GLY A 22 4.92 5.69 -1.38
C GLY A 22 5.10 4.23 -0.96
N SER A 23 4.07 3.65 -0.35
CA SER A 23 4.01 2.23 0.03
C SER A 23 2.61 1.64 -0.15
N VAL A 24 2.56 0.30 -0.20
CA VAL A 24 1.32 -0.49 -0.21
C VAL A 24 1.40 -1.53 0.90
N SER A 25 0.30 -1.69 1.63
CA SER A 25 0.08 -2.78 2.58
C SER A 25 -1.15 -3.56 2.15
N VAL A 26 -1.06 -4.90 2.16
CA VAL A 26 -2.16 -5.80 1.82
C VAL A 26 -2.41 -6.74 2.99
N VAL A 27 -3.68 -7.02 3.27
CA VAL A 27 -4.10 -8.05 4.24
C VAL A 27 -4.83 -9.15 3.48
N SER A 28 -4.40 -10.39 3.68
CA SER A 28 -5.05 -11.61 3.19
C SER A 28 -4.85 -12.73 4.22
N ASP A 29 -5.74 -13.73 4.19
CA ASP A 29 -5.58 -14.99 4.94
C ASP A 29 -4.43 -15.84 4.38
N ASP A 30 -4.01 -15.62 3.13
CA ASP A 30 -2.82 -16.23 2.53
C ASP A 30 -1.64 -15.22 2.48
N PRO A 31 -0.54 -15.47 3.22
CA PRO A 31 0.61 -14.56 3.22
C PRO A 31 1.33 -14.49 1.86
N ILE A 32 1.24 -15.54 1.03
CA ILE A 32 1.84 -15.54 -0.32
C ILE A 32 1.06 -14.59 -1.22
N GLU A 33 -0.27 -14.63 -1.12
CA GLU A 33 -1.15 -13.72 -1.85
C GLU A 33 -0.90 -12.27 -1.43
N ALA A 34 -0.83 -12.00 -0.11
CA ALA A 34 -0.57 -10.66 0.39
C ALA A 34 0.75 -10.07 -0.15
N ASP A 35 1.83 -10.84 -0.12
CA ASP A 35 3.16 -10.41 -0.61
C ASP A 35 3.16 -10.16 -2.14
N ALA A 36 2.55 -11.07 -2.89
CA ALA A 36 2.43 -10.94 -4.34
C ALA A 36 1.60 -9.72 -4.74
N LEU A 37 0.43 -9.52 -4.10
CA LEU A 37 -0.45 -8.39 -4.35
C LEU A 37 0.19 -7.06 -3.96
N ALA A 38 0.85 -6.99 -2.79
CA ALA A 38 1.53 -5.76 -2.36
C ALA A 38 2.57 -5.31 -3.40
N THR A 39 3.36 -6.25 -3.92
CA THR A 39 4.35 -5.97 -4.97
C THR A 39 3.68 -5.57 -6.29
N ALA A 40 2.66 -6.30 -6.73
CA ALA A 40 1.95 -6.02 -7.98
C ALA A 40 1.29 -4.64 -7.96
N LEU A 41 0.56 -4.33 -6.89
CA LEU A 41 -0.10 -3.03 -6.68
C LEU A 41 0.90 -1.88 -6.59
N TYR A 42 2.06 -2.12 -5.96
CA TYR A 42 3.15 -1.13 -5.93
C TYR A 42 3.62 -0.77 -7.34
N VAL A 43 3.82 -1.78 -8.19
CA VAL A 43 4.24 -1.62 -9.59
C VAL A 43 3.15 -0.95 -10.44
N MET A 44 1.87 -1.24 -10.18
CA MET A 44 0.75 -0.56 -10.86
C MET A 44 0.69 0.94 -10.54
N GLY A 45 1.17 1.33 -9.36
CA GLY A 45 1.32 2.72 -8.95
C GLY A 45 0.06 3.34 -8.34
N PRO A 46 0.17 4.61 -7.88
CA PRO A 46 -0.81 5.23 -6.98
C PRO A 46 -2.12 5.65 -7.68
N LYS A 47 -2.21 5.49 -9.01
CA LYS A 47 -3.41 5.81 -9.79
C LYS A 47 -4.17 4.56 -10.21
N THR A 48 -3.44 3.55 -10.71
CA THR A 48 -4.05 2.33 -11.26
C THR A 48 -4.24 1.26 -10.18
N GLY A 49 -3.30 1.15 -9.23
CA GLY A 49 -3.33 0.16 -8.17
C GLY A 49 -4.62 0.20 -7.33
N PRO A 50 -5.02 1.35 -6.78
CA PRO A 50 -6.25 1.44 -5.98
C PRO A 50 -7.50 1.05 -6.78
N LEU A 51 -7.60 1.49 -8.03
CA LEU A 51 -8.75 1.17 -8.90
C LEU A 51 -8.82 -0.32 -9.23
N TRP A 52 -7.68 -0.95 -9.46
CA TRP A 52 -7.62 -2.40 -9.70
C TRP A 52 -7.96 -3.17 -8.43
N ALA A 53 -7.42 -2.78 -7.27
CA ALA A 53 -7.69 -3.48 -6.01
C ALA A 53 -9.19 -3.40 -5.66
N GLU A 54 -9.79 -2.22 -5.80
CA GLU A 54 -11.23 -2.03 -5.55
C GLU A 54 -12.10 -2.87 -6.49
N SER A 55 -11.70 -3.04 -7.76
CA SER A 55 -12.49 -3.82 -8.72
C SER A 55 -12.45 -5.33 -8.50
N HIS A 56 -11.53 -5.84 -7.68
CA HIS A 56 -11.42 -7.26 -7.36
C HIS A 56 -12.19 -7.63 -6.07
N GLY A 57 -12.62 -6.64 -5.28
CA GLY A 57 -13.60 -6.79 -4.20
C GLY A 57 -13.12 -7.53 -2.94
N ASP A 58 -12.18 -8.46 -3.05
CA ASP A 58 -11.58 -9.22 -1.96
C ASP A 58 -10.19 -8.70 -1.52
N VAL A 59 -9.62 -7.76 -2.27
CA VAL A 59 -8.30 -7.21 -1.99
C VAL A 59 -8.40 -6.09 -0.94
N ALA A 60 -8.08 -6.40 0.32
CA ALA A 60 -7.88 -5.41 1.37
C ALA A 60 -6.49 -4.75 1.22
N ALA A 61 -6.44 -3.54 0.65
CA ALA A 61 -5.20 -2.81 0.41
C ALA A 61 -5.24 -1.37 0.95
N LEU A 62 -4.12 -0.94 1.53
CA LEU A 62 -3.84 0.43 1.97
C LEU A 62 -2.68 1.00 1.16
N PHE A 63 -2.89 2.16 0.56
CA PHE A 63 -1.93 2.92 -0.22
C PHE A 63 -1.55 4.17 0.57
N LEU A 64 -0.26 4.29 0.92
CA LEU A 64 0.30 5.50 1.52
C LEU A 64 1.08 6.24 0.44
N ILE A 65 0.55 7.36 -0.02
CA ILE A 65 1.07 8.13 -1.15
C ILE A 65 1.85 9.33 -0.61
N GLU A 66 3.12 9.43 -0.98
CA GLU A 66 3.95 10.59 -0.63
C GLU A 66 3.51 11.81 -1.45
N THR A 67 3.36 12.93 -0.76
CA THR A 67 3.00 14.23 -1.33
C THR A 67 3.97 15.29 -0.83
N PRO A 68 4.07 16.46 -1.48
CA PRO A 68 4.94 17.55 -1.01
C PRO A 68 4.65 18.01 0.42
N SER A 69 3.43 17.79 0.93
CA SER A 69 2.96 18.24 2.24
C SER A 69 2.82 17.12 3.27
N GLY A 70 3.24 15.89 2.97
CA GLY A 70 3.10 14.74 3.86
C GLY A 70 2.63 13.48 3.15
N VAL A 71 1.89 12.62 3.84
CA VAL A 71 1.39 11.35 3.30
C VAL A 71 -0.13 11.38 3.19
N ARG A 72 -0.66 10.97 2.04
CA ARG A 72 -2.10 10.73 1.83
C ARG A 72 -2.38 9.24 1.89
N ALA A 73 -3.37 8.85 2.67
CA ALA A 73 -3.83 7.47 2.72
C ALA A 73 -5.06 7.29 1.82
N GLU A 74 -5.06 6.22 1.03
CA GLU A 74 -6.19 5.73 0.25
C GLU A 74 -6.28 4.22 0.50
N TRP A 75 -7.48 3.65 0.64
CA TRP A 75 -7.63 2.22 0.89
C TRP A 75 -8.91 1.68 0.24
N THR A 76 -8.95 0.37 0.03
CA THR A 76 -10.10 -0.31 -0.55
C THR A 76 -11.24 -0.46 0.46
N THR A 77 -12.46 -0.65 -0.02
CA THR A 77 -13.62 -0.91 0.87
C THR A 77 -13.36 -2.10 1.80
N SER A 78 -12.67 -3.15 1.32
CA SER A 78 -12.34 -4.35 2.10
C SER A 78 -11.28 -4.11 3.18
N MET A 79 -10.53 -3.01 3.09
CA MET A 79 -9.58 -2.59 4.13
C MET A 79 -10.24 -1.77 5.25
N GLU A 80 -11.39 -1.15 5.02
CA GLU A 80 -12.12 -0.32 6.00
C GLU A 80 -12.25 -0.96 7.39
N PRO A 81 -12.73 -2.22 7.57
CA PRO A 81 -12.89 -2.81 8.90
C PRO A 81 -11.58 -3.09 9.62
N LEU A 82 -10.44 -3.00 8.94
CA LEU A 82 -9.10 -3.29 9.47
C LEU A 82 -8.34 -2.02 9.88
N VAL A 83 -8.78 -0.85 9.40
CA VAL A 83 -8.18 0.43 9.75
C VAL A 83 -8.75 0.91 11.07
N ILE A 84 -7.93 0.88 12.13
CA ILE A 84 -8.33 1.41 13.44
C ILE A 84 -7.94 2.88 13.53
N PRO A 85 -8.88 3.81 13.76
CA PRO A 85 -8.56 5.21 13.98
C PRO A 85 -7.60 5.38 15.17
N ALA A 86 -6.58 6.23 15.01
CA ALA A 86 -5.56 6.46 16.05
C ALA A 86 -6.13 6.98 17.38
N GLN A 87 -7.36 7.51 17.40
CA GLN A 87 -8.02 7.98 18.62
C GLN A 87 -8.52 6.83 19.52
N GLU A 88 -8.89 5.68 18.94
CA GLU A 88 -9.42 4.53 19.70
C GLU A 88 -8.31 3.67 20.33
N GLN A 89 -7.11 3.68 19.73
CA GLN A 89 -5.94 2.94 20.22
C GLN A 89 -5.44 3.43 21.59
N ASN A 90 -5.64 4.71 21.92
CA ASN A 90 -5.20 5.30 23.19
C ASN A 90 -6.15 4.98 24.36
N GLN A 91 -7.42 4.67 24.10
CA GLN A 91 -8.39 4.30 25.16
C GLN A 91 -8.21 2.85 25.63
N ASN A 92 -7.80 1.92 24.76
CA ASN A 92 -7.55 0.52 25.13
C ASN A 92 -6.21 0.28 25.83
N ARG A 93 -5.37 1.31 25.99
CA ARG A 93 -4.07 1.19 26.66
C ARG A 93 -4.13 1.57 28.16
N ILE A 94 -5.30 1.97 28.66
CA ILE A 94 -5.57 2.28 30.07
C ILE A 94 -6.61 1.31 30.62
N ASN A 95 -6.25 0.03 30.77
CA ASN A 95 -6.86 -0.85 31.77
C ASN A 95 -5.87 -2.01 32.04
N PRO A 96 -5.13 -1.98 33.16
CA PRO A 96 -4.34 -3.12 33.64
C PRO A 96 -5.21 -4.24 34.18
#